data_AF-A0A7H8JQN2-F1
#
_entry.id   AF-A0A7H8JQN2-F1
#
_cell.length_a   1.000
_cell.length_b   1.000
_cell.length_c   1.000
_cell.angle_alpha   90.00
_cell.angle_beta   90.00
_cell.angle_gamma   90.00
#
_symmetry.space_group_name_H-M   'P 1'
#
loop_
_entity.id
_entity.type
_entity.pdbx_description
1 polymer ?
#
loop_
_entity_poly.entity_id
_entity_poly.type
_entity_poly.pdbx_seq_one_letter_code
_entity_poly.pdbx_strand_id
1 'polypeptide(L)'
;MHRVMVSNNYTDKYPACVDADERHDEGWVRPYFDLDTVRELAANTQAAAAEFGHDAIDTVHVIDAIDFIDGEVDEDPWSLVVVISWMDIAVKGVDGATTIVTPRYHREDGGDYDPEYQGEPLYAIGGFPWCWYAIGPDGIHPQIPFRPER
;
A
#
# COMPACT_ATOMS: atom_id res chain seq x y z
N MET A 1 7.53 -10.95 8.29
CA MET A 1 6.25 -10.45 7.72
C MET A 1 5.35 -11.64 7.44
N HIS A 2 4.04 -11.43 7.51
CA HIS A 2 3.03 -12.44 7.23
C HIS A 2 2.14 -11.96 6.08
N ARG A 3 1.94 -12.79 5.06
CA ARG A 3 1.02 -12.48 3.96
C ARG A 3 -0.41 -12.76 4.43
N VAL A 4 -1.24 -11.72 4.45
CA VAL A 4 -2.62 -11.75 4.95
C VAL A 4 -3.50 -10.85 4.08
N MET A 5 -4.83 -11.00 4.19
CA MET A 5 -5.76 -10.03 3.64
C MET A 5 -5.91 -8.86 4.61
N VAL A 6 -5.94 -7.63 4.10
CA VAL A 6 -6.18 -6.42 4.89
C VAL A 6 -7.33 -5.61 4.31
N SER A 7 -7.99 -4.82 5.15
CA SER A 7 -9.02 -3.86 4.74
C SER A 7 -8.93 -2.60 5.61
N ASN A 8 -9.43 -1.49 5.08
CA ASN A 8 -9.67 -0.26 5.83
C ASN A 8 -11.14 0.21 5.75
N ASN A 9 -11.99 -0.50 4.99
CA ASN A 9 -13.36 -0.07 4.70
C ASN A 9 -14.41 -1.21 4.77
N TYR A 10 -14.02 -2.40 5.25
CA TYR A 10 -14.82 -3.62 5.39
C TYR A 10 -15.24 -4.30 4.08
N THR A 11 -15.31 -3.56 2.98
CA THR A 11 -15.76 -4.04 1.68
C THR A 11 -14.60 -4.58 0.86
N ASP A 12 -13.59 -3.76 0.66
CA ASP A 12 -12.45 -4.10 -0.19
C ASP A 12 -11.37 -4.78 0.63
N LYS A 13 -10.80 -5.84 0.08
CA LYS A 13 -9.82 -6.69 0.75
C LYS A 13 -8.64 -6.87 -0.18
N TYR A 14 -7.46 -6.57 0.32
CA TYR A 14 -6.22 -6.57 -0.46
C TYR A 14 -5.21 -7.53 0.15
N PRO A 15 -4.49 -8.34 -0.65
CA PRO A 15 -3.38 -9.12 -0.14
C PRO A 15 -2.23 -8.19 0.25
N ALA A 16 -1.63 -8.40 1.41
CA ALA A 16 -0.51 -7.58 1.89
C ALA A 16 0.43 -8.38 2.80
N CYS A 17 1.67 -7.92 2.88
CA CYS A 17 2.60 -8.33 3.91
C CYS A 17 2.44 -7.44 5.14
N VAL A 18 2.27 -8.03 6.32
CA VAL A 18 2.15 -7.33 7.60
C VAL A 18 3.27 -7.79 8.54
N ASP A 19 3.94 -6.85 9.18
CA ASP A 19 4.79 -7.13 10.33
C ASP A 19 3.97 -7.03 11.62
N ALA A 20 3.90 -8.11 12.40
CA ALA A 20 3.13 -8.14 13.64
C ALA A 20 3.71 -7.22 14.72
N ASP A 21 4.99 -6.89 14.61
CA ASP A 21 5.68 -5.97 15.52
C ASP A 21 5.51 -4.50 15.10
N GLU A 22 5.16 -4.22 13.83
CA GLU A 22 4.84 -2.87 13.33
C GLU A 22 3.33 -2.59 13.41
N ARG A 23 2.85 -2.30 14.63
CA ARG A 23 1.44 -2.03 14.91
C ARG A 23 1.23 -0.71 15.66
N HIS A 24 0.07 -0.10 15.44
CA HIS A 24 -0.43 1.00 16.26
C HIS A 24 -0.92 0.48 17.62
N ASP A 25 -0.96 1.34 18.64
CA ASP A 25 -1.43 0.98 19.98
C ASP A 25 -2.89 0.49 19.99
N GLU A 26 -3.68 0.96 19.02
CA GLU A 26 -5.08 0.54 18.82
C GLU A 26 -5.21 -0.79 18.03
N GLY A 27 -4.09 -1.38 17.61
CA GLY A 27 -4.05 -2.66 16.91
C GLY A 27 -4.12 -2.58 15.39
N TRP A 28 -4.16 -1.37 14.81
CA TRP A 28 -4.03 -1.16 13.36
C TRP A 28 -2.66 -1.63 12.86
N VAL A 29 -2.64 -2.19 11.67
CA VAL A 29 -1.43 -2.72 11.03
C VAL A 29 -0.87 -1.73 10.01
N ARG A 30 0.41 -1.86 9.68
CA ARG A 30 1.00 -1.19 8.51
C ARG A 30 1.21 -2.22 7.39
N PRO A 31 0.30 -2.33 6.41
CA PRO A 31 0.45 -3.26 5.31
C PRO A 31 1.47 -2.78 4.28
N TYR A 32 2.13 -3.76 3.66
CA TYR A 32 3.07 -3.59 2.55
C TYR A 32 2.51 -4.38 1.35
N PHE A 33 2.16 -3.68 0.28
CA PHE A 33 1.45 -4.22 -0.89
C PHE A 33 2.41 -4.43 -2.05
N ASP A 34 2.24 -5.49 -2.84
CA ASP A 34 2.88 -5.58 -4.16
C ASP A 34 2.29 -4.55 -5.13
N LEU A 35 2.99 -4.29 -6.25
CA LEU A 35 2.60 -3.24 -7.19
C LEU A 35 1.23 -3.48 -7.82
N ASP A 36 0.86 -4.73 -8.12
CA ASP A 36 -0.44 -5.05 -8.69
C ASP A 36 -1.58 -4.73 -7.72
N THR A 37 -1.38 -5.04 -6.43
CA THR A 37 -2.32 -4.66 -5.38
C THR A 37 -2.39 -3.13 -5.21
N VAL A 38 -1.27 -2.42 -5.35
CA VAL A 38 -1.27 -0.95 -5.35
C VAL A 38 -2.06 -0.38 -6.54
N ARG A 39 -1.96 -1.00 -7.73
CA ARG A 39 -2.76 -0.60 -8.90
C ARG A 39 -4.26 -0.82 -8.66
N GLU A 40 -4.63 -1.93 -8.02
CA GLU A 40 -6.02 -2.18 -7.62
C GLU A 40 -6.52 -1.13 -6.61
N LEU A 41 -5.72 -0.85 -5.57
CA LEU A 41 -5.98 0.22 -4.59
C LEU A 41 -6.14 1.59 -5.26
N ALA A 42 -5.30 1.90 -6.25
CA ALA A 42 -5.39 3.14 -7.03
C ALA A 42 -6.71 3.23 -7.80
N ALA A 43 -7.11 2.16 -8.50
CA ALA A 43 -8.39 2.12 -9.19
C ALA A 43 -9.57 2.32 -8.21
N ASN A 44 -9.56 1.60 -7.09
CA ASN A 44 -10.67 1.64 -6.12
C ASN A 44 -10.77 2.98 -5.40
N THR A 45 -9.64 3.55 -4.97
CA THR A 45 -9.64 4.88 -4.30
C THR A 45 -10.02 6.00 -5.25
N GLN A 46 -9.61 5.94 -6.53
CA GLN A 46 -10.05 6.91 -7.54
C GLN A 46 -11.54 6.78 -7.87
N ALA A 47 -12.06 5.56 -7.98
CA ALA A 47 -13.50 5.34 -8.17
C ALA A 47 -14.31 5.86 -6.98
N ALA A 48 -13.87 5.59 -5.75
CA ALA A 48 -14.50 6.10 -4.54
C ALA A 48 -14.43 7.63 -4.46
N ALA A 49 -13.30 8.26 -4.81
CA ALA A 49 -13.20 9.72 -4.87
C ALA A 49 -14.10 10.34 -5.95
N ALA A 50 -14.31 9.65 -7.09
CA ALA A 50 -15.24 10.08 -8.11
C ALA A 50 -16.71 9.99 -7.65
N GLU A 51 -17.05 9.00 -6.82
CA GLU A 51 -18.40 8.82 -6.27
C GLU A 51 -18.69 9.76 -5.09
N PHE A 52 -17.75 9.85 -4.14
CA PHE A 52 -17.97 10.50 -2.84
C PHE A 52 -17.29 11.87 -2.69
N GLY A 53 -16.41 12.24 -3.63
CA GLY A 53 -15.65 13.48 -3.58
C GLY A 53 -14.23 13.29 -3.03
N HIS A 54 -13.29 14.10 -3.54
CA HIS A 54 -11.90 14.09 -3.10
C HIS A 54 -11.74 14.58 -1.66
N ASP A 55 -12.63 15.43 -1.15
CA ASP A 55 -12.60 15.89 0.24
C ASP A 55 -12.92 14.79 1.27
N ALA A 56 -13.41 13.62 0.82
CA ALA A 56 -13.73 12.48 1.68
C ALA A 56 -12.78 11.29 1.50
N ILE A 57 -12.13 11.15 0.33
CA ILE A 57 -11.38 9.95 -0.05
C ILE A 57 -9.97 10.32 -0.45
N ASP A 58 -8.99 9.87 0.33
CA ASP A 58 -7.59 9.88 -0.09
C ASP A 58 -7.39 8.98 -1.32
N THR A 59 -6.55 9.41 -2.27
CA THR A 59 -6.36 8.68 -3.53
C THR A 59 -4.95 8.15 -3.68
N VAL A 60 -4.83 6.95 -4.25
CA VAL A 60 -3.57 6.36 -4.69
C VAL A 60 -3.43 6.52 -6.20
N HIS A 61 -2.23 6.88 -6.65
CA HIS A 61 -1.88 7.04 -8.05
C HIS A 61 -0.66 6.20 -8.35
N VAL A 62 -0.71 5.43 -9.43
CA VAL A 62 0.43 4.70 -9.98
C VAL A 62 0.72 5.29 -11.36
N ILE A 63 1.95 5.75 -11.56
CA ILE A 63 2.41 6.34 -12.81
C ILE A 63 3.53 5.45 -13.34
N ASP A 64 3.26 4.69 -14.39
CA ASP A 64 4.25 3.84 -15.05
C ASP A 64 5.09 4.71 -15.99
N ALA A 65 6.42 4.70 -15.81
CA ALA A 65 7.35 5.33 -16.73
C ALA A 65 7.47 4.44 -17.98
N ILE A 66 6.82 4.86 -19.07
CA ILE A 66 7.01 4.19 -20.35
C ILE A 66 8.40 4.55 -20.84
N ASP A 67 9.32 3.58 -20.77
CA ASP A 67 10.60 3.66 -21.46
C ASP A 67 10.61 2.75 -22.69
N PHE A 68 11.44 3.11 -23.65
CA PHE A 68 11.66 2.32 -24.85
C PHE A 68 13.11 1.85 -24.88
N ILE A 69 13.32 0.53 -24.82
CA ILE A 69 14.63 -0.09 -24.94
C ILE A 69 14.71 -0.71 -26.34
N ASP A 70 15.66 -0.26 -27.16
CA ASP A 70 15.85 -0.70 -28.55
C ASP A 70 14.59 -0.59 -29.45
N GLY A 71 13.68 0.34 -29.13
CA GLY A 71 12.45 0.57 -29.88
C GLY A 71 11.27 -0.31 -29.48
N GLU A 72 11.44 -1.15 -28.46
CA GLU A 72 10.37 -1.92 -27.82
C GLU A 72 9.99 -1.27 -26.48
N VAL A 73 8.73 -1.38 -26.09
CA VAL A 73 8.28 -0.91 -24.77
C VAL A 73 8.91 -1.81 -23.73
N ASP A 74 9.54 -1.21 -22.72
CA ASP A 74 10.05 -1.97 -21.57
C ASP A 74 8.90 -2.76 -20.92
N GLU A 75 9.09 -4.07 -20.75
CA GLU A 75 8.08 -4.95 -20.16
C GLU A 75 7.96 -4.76 -18.64
N ASP A 76 8.95 -4.12 -17.99
CA ASP A 76 8.95 -3.80 -16.57
C ASP A 76 9.23 -2.30 -16.31
N PRO A 77 8.28 -1.42 -16.67
CA PRO A 77 8.47 0.02 -16.53
C PRO A 77 8.58 0.43 -15.07
N TRP A 78 9.43 1.42 -14.79
CA TRP A 78 9.56 1.98 -13.46
C TRP A 78 8.24 2.64 -13.02
N SER A 79 7.63 2.20 -11.93
CA SER A 79 6.39 2.80 -11.43
C SER A 79 6.63 3.78 -10.27
N LEU A 80 6.08 4.99 -10.40
CA LEU A 80 5.99 5.97 -9.33
C LEU A 80 4.63 5.81 -8.62
N VAL A 81 4.67 5.60 -7.31
CA VAL A 81 3.46 5.52 -6.47
C VAL A 81 3.31 6.79 -5.64
N VAL A 82 2.14 7.42 -5.72
CA VAL A 82 1.80 8.66 -5.02
C VAL A 82 0.50 8.48 -4.24
N VAL A 83 0.50 8.90 -2.97
CA VAL A 83 -0.70 9.00 -2.15
C VAL A 83 -1.02 10.47 -1.92
N ILE A 84 -2.27 10.86 -2.17
CA ILE A 84 -2.76 12.22 -1.94
C ILE A 84 -3.79 12.18 -0.82
N SER A 85 -3.47 12.81 0.31
CA SER A 85 -4.37 13.00 1.44
C SER A 85 -5.11 14.32 1.31
N TRP A 86 -6.24 14.28 0.61
CA TRP A 86 -7.00 15.48 0.23
C TRP A 86 -7.56 16.23 1.44
N MET A 87 -7.96 15.52 2.50
CA MET A 87 -8.43 16.15 3.75
C MET A 87 -7.35 17.04 4.39
N ASP A 88 -6.09 16.71 4.15
CA ASP A 88 -4.95 17.45 4.71
C ASP A 88 -4.54 18.65 3.87
N ILE A 89 -4.97 18.77 2.61
CA ILE A 89 -4.45 19.79 1.68
C ILE A 89 -4.69 21.22 2.17
N ALA A 90 -5.84 21.47 2.81
CA ALA A 90 -6.20 22.78 3.33
C ALA A 90 -5.35 23.20 4.54
N VAL A 91 -4.82 22.23 5.29
CA VAL A 91 -4.08 22.46 6.54
C VAL A 91 -2.57 22.36 6.33
N LYS A 92 -2.13 21.35 5.57
CA LYS A 92 -0.71 21.02 5.35
C LYS A 92 -0.16 21.56 4.03
N GLY A 93 -1.03 22.06 3.14
CA GLY A 93 -0.65 22.44 1.78
C GLY A 93 -0.39 21.22 0.88
N VAL A 94 -0.11 21.47 -0.40
CA VAL A 94 0.11 20.42 -1.42
C VAL A 94 1.24 19.47 -1.02
N ASP A 95 2.39 20.02 -0.60
CA ASP A 95 3.58 19.23 -0.26
C ASP A 95 3.34 18.32 0.95
N GLY A 96 2.59 18.79 1.96
CA GLY A 96 2.28 18.01 3.15
C GLY A 96 1.14 17.00 2.97
N ALA A 97 0.32 17.18 1.94
CA ALA A 97 -0.77 16.26 1.57
C ALA A 97 -0.34 15.21 0.54
N THR A 98 0.84 15.36 -0.08
CA THR A 98 1.31 14.46 -1.14
C THR A 98 2.48 13.63 -0.63
N THR A 99 2.38 12.31 -0.74
CA THR A 99 3.46 11.38 -0.37
C THR A 99 3.88 10.57 -1.58
N ILE A 100 5.16 10.67 -1.96
CA ILE A 100 5.79 9.70 -2.87
C ILE A 100 6.15 8.46 -2.05
N VAL A 101 5.54 7.33 -2.38
CA VAL A 101 5.74 6.08 -1.65
C VAL A 101 6.95 5.35 -2.23
N THR A 102 8.02 5.25 -1.44
CA THR A 102 9.19 4.46 -1.79
C THR A 102 8.97 3.00 -1.38
N PRO A 103 9.15 2.01 -2.28
CA PRO A 103 9.01 0.61 -1.93
C PRO A 103 10.10 0.15 -0.97
N ARG A 104 9.78 -0.83 -0.12
CA ARG A 104 10.77 -1.66 0.56
C ARG A 104 10.95 -2.94 -0.23
N TYR A 105 12.19 -3.39 -0.37
CA TYR A 105 12.48 -4.67 -0.98
C TYR A 105 12.48 -5.74 0.11
N HIS A 106 11.56 -6.70 0.03
CA HIS A 106 11.52 -7.83 0.97
C HIS A 106 12.26 -9.03 0.39
N ARG A 107 13.11 -9.66 1.20
CA ARG A 107 13.80 -10.91 0.88
C ARG A 107 13.35 -11.97 1.88
N GLU A 108 12.90 -13.13 1.40
CA GLU A 108 12.41 -14.22 2.27
C GLU A 108 13.50 -14.79 3.20
N ASP A 109 14.79 -14.65 2.85
CA ASP A 109 15.89 -15.41 3.46
C ASP A 109 16.85 -14.65 4.39
N GLY A 110 16.63 -13.35 4.66
CA GLY A 110 17.38 -12.61 5.71
C GLY A 110 18.92 -12.51 5.58
N GLY A 111 19.49 -12.75 4.40
CA GLY A 111 20.94 -12.70 4.17
C GLY A 111 21.53 -11.29 4.00
N ASP A 112 22.77 -11.11 4.47
CA ASP A 112 23.55 -9.87 4.42
C ASP A 112 23.81 -9.37 2.98
N TYR A 113 23.38 -8.13 2.75
CA TYR A 113 23.77 -7.13 1.73
C TYR A 113 24.39 -7.60 0.40
N ASP A 114 23.56 -7.56 -0.66
CA ASP A 114 23.99 -7.39 -2.06
C ASP A 114 23.16 -6.22 -2.66
N PRO A 115 23.77 -5.11 -3.10
CA PRO A 115 23.07 -3.85 -3.42
C PRO A 115 22.27 -3.84 -4.72
N GLU A 116 22.31 -4.89 -5.54
CA GLU A 116 21.56 -4.98 -6.80
C GLU A 116 20.29 -5.83 -6.64
N TYR A 117 19.15 -5.16 -6.41
CA TYR A 117 17.80 -5.55 -6.85
C TYR A 117 17.43 -7.05 -6.75
N GLN A 118 17.21 -7.58 -5.54
CA GLN A 118 16.64 -8.94 -5.39
C GLN A 118 15.60 -9.02 -4.27
N GLY A 119 14.39 -8.56 -4.56
CA GLY A 119 13.18 -8.75 -3.75
C GLY A 119 11.98 -8.09 -4.42
N GLU A 120 10.76 -8.59 -4.15
CA GLU A 120 9.55 -7.93 -4.63
C GLU A 120 9.42 -6.54 -3.97
N PRO A 121 9.17 -5.46 -4.74
CA PRO A 121 8.95 -4.14 -4.17
C PRO A 121 7.60 -4.12 -3.44
N LEU A 122 7.62 -3.78 -2.15
CA LEU A 122 6.43 -3.66 -1.33
C LEU A 122 6.21 -2.22 -0.86
N TYR A 123 5.00 -1.71 -1.10
CA TYR A 123 4.64 -0.32 -0.87
C TYR A 123 3.76 -0.18 0.37
N ALA A 124 4.14 0.70 1.30
CA ALA A 124 3.32 1.00 2.47
C ALA A 124 2.33 2.13 2.15
N ILE A 125 1.07 1.78 1.88
CA ILE A 125 0.03 2.73 1.47
C ILE A 125 -0.81 3.17 2.67
N GLY A 126 -1.01 4.49 2.83
CA GLY A 126 -1.86 5.10 3.85
C GLY A 126 -1.31 5.11 5.28
N GLY A 127 -0.55 4.08 5.68
CA GLY A 127 -0.02 3.94 7.03
C GLY A 127 -1.12 3.81 8.10
N PHE A 128 -0.81 4.17 9.34
CA PHE A 128 -1.78 4.10 10.44
C PHE A 128 -2.99 5.06 10.32
N PRO A 129 -2.89 6.26 9.71
CA PRO A 129 -4.06 7.12 9.50
C PRO A 129 -5.20 6.47 8.70
N TRP A 130 -4.90 5.46 7.90
CA TRP A 130 -5.90 4.70 7.14
C TRP A 130 -6.51 3.54 7.95
N CYS A 131 -6.11 3.34 9.20
CA CYS A 131 -6.68 2.35 10.12
C CYS A 131 -6.80 0.93 9.52
N TRP A 132 -5.79 0.49 8.79
CA TRP A 132 -5.76 -0.85 8.23
C TRP A 132 -5.85 -1.92 9.31
N TYR A 133 -6.61 -2.98 9.05
CA TYR A 133 -6.68 -4.17 9.88
C TYR A 133 -6.54 -5.43 9.03
N ALA A 134 -5.93 -6.47 9.60
CA ALA A 134 -5.90 -7.78 9.01
C ALA A 134 -7.28 -8.44 9.11
N ILE A 135 -7.64 -9.25 8.12
CA ILE A 135 -8.83 -10.10 8.16
C ILE A 135 -8.45 -11.43 8.83
N GLY A 136 -9.28 -11.85 9.78
CA GLY A 136 -9.09 -13.09 10.52
C GLY A 136 -9.23 -14.34 9.64
N PRO A 137 -8.95 -15.54 10.19
CA PRO A 137 -8.94 -16.80 9.43
C PRO A 137 -10.29 -17.17 8.81
N ASP A 138 -11.38 -16.61 9.32
CA ASP A 138 -12.72 -16.80 8.75
C ASP A 138 -12.98 -15.98 7.49
N GLY A 139 -12.05 -15.11 7.09
CA GLY A 139 -12.15 -14.25 5.91
C GLY A 139 -13.19 -13.13 6.03
N ILE A 140 -13.79 -12.94 7.21
CA ILE A 140 -14.93 -12.04 7.44
C ILE A 140 -14.62 -11.00 8.50
N HIS A 141 -14.09 -11.41 9.65
CA HIS A 141 -13.97 -10.52 10.80
C HIS A 141 -12.58 -9.87 10.88
N PRO A 142 -12.49 -8.59 11.31
CA PRO A 142 -11.21 -7.95 11.56
C PRO A 142 -10.47 -8.63 12.71
N GLN A 143 -9.15 -8.80 12.57
CA GLN A 143 -8.27 -9.28 13.62
C GLN A 143 -7.49 -8.10 14.21
N ILE A 144 -8.03 -7.51 15.29
CA ILE A 144 -7.46 -6.35 15.98
C ILE A 144 -7.26 -6.71 17.47
N PRO A 145 -6.02 -6.78 17.98
CA PRO A 145 -4.75 -6.63 17.25
C PRO A 145 -4.45 -7.85 16.36
N PHE A 146 -3.67 -7.64 15.29
CA PHE A 146 -3.18 -8.73 14.44
C PHE A 146 -2.33 -9.72 15.25
N ARG A 147 -2.60 -11.01 15.08
CA ARG A 147 -1.86 -12.11 15.72
C ARG A 147 -1.63 -13.20 14.67
N PRO A 148 -0.41 -13.34 14.14
CA PRO A 148 -0.13 -14.39 13.17
C PRO A 148 -0.37 -15.77 13.80
N GLU A 149 -0.90 -16.70 13.01
CA GLU A 149 -0.96 -18.10 13.40
C GLU A 149 0.47 -18.64 13.55
N ARG A 150 0.70 -19.46 14.58
CA ARG A 150 2.01 -20.05 14.89
C ARG A 150 2.39 -21.16 13.92
#